data_AF-A0A7W2RFE1-F1
#
_entry.id   AF-A0A7W2RFE1-F1
#
_cell.length_a   1.000
_cell.length_b   1.000
_cell.length_c   1.000
_cell.angle_alpha   90.00
_cell.angle_beta   90.00
_cell.angle_gamma   90.00
#
_symmetry.space_group_name_H-M   'P 1'
#
loop_
_entity.id
_entity.type
_entity.pdbx_description
1 polymer ?
#
loop_
_entity_poly.entity_id
_entity_poly.type
_entity_poly.pdbx_seq_one_letter_code
_entity_poly.pdbx_strand_id
1 'polypeptide(L)' 'GANNSQTARNLHISRRIVNDWVKRFYEQGLDGLKEKPRSGRPCNLNEQQLSQLSQYIHDNSIKPKGGRLKAQTLVAYIT' A
#
# COMPACT_ATOMS: atom_id res chain seq x y z
N GLY A 1 14.93 -23.23 -19.38
CA GLY A 1 14.14 -22.51 -18.36
C GLY A 1 12.95 -23.34 -17.94
N ALA A 2 12.42 -23.12 -16.73
CA ALA A 2 11.21 -23.80 -16.25
C ALA A 2 9.96 -23.35 -17.04
N ASN A 3 9.02 -24.26 -17.32
CA ASN A 3 7.75 -23.90 -17.96
C ASN A 3 6.77 -23.25 -16.97
N ASN A 4 5.72 -22.58 -17.45
CA ASN A 4 4.78 -21.84 -16.59
C ASN A 4 4.12 -22.71 -15.49
N SER A 5 3.91 -24.01 -15.76
CA SER A 5 3.35 -24.92 -14.76
C SER A 5 4.36 -25.25 -13.65
N GLN A 6 5.62 -25.44 -14.00
CA GLN A 6 6.70 -25.64 -13.03
C GLN A 6 6.95 -24.36 -12.21
N THR A 7 6.98 -23.21 -12.87
CA THR A 7 7.14 -21.90 -12.21
C THR A 7 6.02 -21.64 -11.19
N ALA A 8 4.76 -21.94 -11.56
CA ALA A 8 3.62 -21.82 -10.66
C ALA A 8 3.76 -22.71 -9.41
N ARG A 9 4.20 -23.97 -9.60
CA ARG A 9 4.46 -24.90 -8.49
C ARG A 9 5.58 -24.39 -7.57
N ASN A 10 6.68 -23.91 -8.15
CA ASN A 10 7.82 -23.39 -7.39
C ASN A 10 7.45 -22.15 -6.55
N LEU A 11 6.52 -21.33 -7.05
CA LEU A 11 6.08 -20.10 -6.39
C LEU A 11 4.83 -20.29 -5.50
N HIS A 12 4.28 -21.51 -5.44
CA HIS A 12 3.03 -21.81 -4.71
C HIS A 12 1.85 -20.90 -5.09
N ILE A 13 1.78 -20.49 -6.36
CA ILE A 13 0.70 -19.65 -6.91
C ILE A 13 -0.02 -20.36 -8.04
N SER A 14 -1.19 -19.83 -8.43
CA SER A 14 -1.92 -20.40 -9.57
C SER A 14 -1.19 -20.18 -10.89
N ARG A 15 -1.32 -21.15 -11.82
CA ARG A 15 -0.81 -21.03 -13.19
C ARG A 15 -1.35 -19.80 -13.93
N ARG A 16 -2.57 -19.35 -13.59
CA ARG A 16 -3.18 -18.15 -14.16
C ARG A 16 -2.35 -16.90 -13.87
N ILE A 17 -1.83 -16.75 -12.65
CA ILE A 17 -1.00 -15.60 -12.27
C ILE A 17 0.31 -15.60 -13.05
N VAL A 18 0.97 -16.75 -13.18
CA VAL A 18 2.20 -16.87 -13.97
C VAL A 18 1.94 -16.53 -15.44
N ASN A 19 0.84 -17.01 -16.03
CA ASN A 19 0.49 -16.67 -17.41
C ASN A 19 0.24 -15.16 -17.59
N ASP A 20 -0.41 -14.52 -16.62
CA ASP A 20 -0.64 -13.07 -16.66
C ASP A 20 0.68 -12.29 -16.56
N TRP A 21 1.61 -12.71 -15.72
CA TRP A 21 2.95 -12.13 -15.66
C TRP A 21 3.73 -12.31 -16.96
N VAL A 22 3.71 -13.51 -17.54
CA VAL A 22 4.37 -13.79 -18.82
C VAL A 22 3.79 -12.92 -19.93
N LYS A 23 2.46 -12.79 -20.00
CA LYS A 23 1.79 -11.89 -20.94
C LYS A 23 2.25 -10.44 -20.77
N ARG A 24 2.19 -9.91 -19.54
CA ARG A 24 2.63 -8.53 -19.24
C ARG A 24 4.11 -8.30 -19.57
N PHE A 25 4.95 -9.29 -19.33
CA PHE A 25 6.36 -9.24 -19.67
C PHE A 25 6.57 -9.16 -21.18
N TYR A 26 5.82 -9.92 -21.98
CA TYR A 26 5.90 -9.81 -23.44
C TYR A 26 5.40 -8.46 -23.97
N GLU A 27 4.42 -7.85 -23.31
CA GLU A 27 3.84 -6.56 -23.73
C GLU A 27 4.68 -5.35 -23.30
N GLN A 28 5.28 -5.38 -22.10
CA GLN A 28 5.87 -4.20 -21.44
C GLN A 28 7.28 -4.46 -20.90
N GLY A 29 7.87 -5.63 -21.19
CA GLY A 29 9.15 -6.03 -20.63
C GLY A 29 9.14 -6.07 -19.10
N LEU A 30 10.24 -5.62 -18.50
CA LEU A 30 10.37 -5.55 -17.03
C LEU A 30 9.36 -4.58 -16.38
N ASP A 31 8.92 -3.54 -17.10
CA ASP A 31 7.94 -2.58 -16.56
C ASP A 31 6.57 -3.24 -16.32
N GLY A 32 6.20 -4.24 -17.12
CA GLY A 32 4.96 -5.01 -16.95
C GLY A 32 4.93 -5.86 -15.68
N LEU A 33 6.09 -6.10 -15.07
CA LEU A 33 6.23 -6.89 -13.84
C LEU A 33 6.33 -6.02 -12.57
N LYS A 34 6.44 -4.69 -12.70
CA LYS A 34 6.46 -3.79 -11.55
C LYS A 34 5.11 -3.85 -10.80
N GLU A 35 5.15 -3.74 -9.47
CA GLU A 35 3.93 -3.65 -8.67
C GLU A 35 3.16 -2.39 -9.07
N LYS A 36 1.90 -2.57 -9.48
CA LYS A 36 1.01 -1.46 -9.77
C LYS A 36 0.46 -0.89 -8.46
N PRO A 37 0.19 0.42 -8.40
CA PRO A 37 -0.50 1.01 -7.27
C PRO A 37 -1.76 0.20 -6.93
N ARG A 38 -1.95 -0.12 -5.66
CA ARG A 38 -3.15 -0.84 -5.21
C ARG A 38 -4.35 0.04 -5.51
N SER A 39 -5.35 -0.50 -6.21
CA SER A 39 -6.62 0.19 -6.52
C SER A 39 -7.54 0.33 -5.30
N GLY A 40 -6.97 0.35 -4.10
CA GLY A 40 -7.72 0.55 -2.86
C GLY A 40 -8.37 1.92 -2.83
N ARG A 41 -9.17 2.18 -1.78
CA ARG A 41 -9.78 3.50 -1.59
C ARG A 41 -8.67 4.55 -1.54
N PRO A 42 -8.75 5.61 -2.37
CA PRO A 42 -7.76 6.68 -2.33
C PRO A 42 -7.72 7.32 -0.93
N CYS A 43 -6.56 7.86 -0.55
CA CYS A 43 -6.46 8.63 0.68
C CYS A 43 -7.37 9.85 0.58
N ASN A 44 -8.19 10.08 1.61
CA ASN A 44 -9.04 11.26 1.68
C ASN A 44 -8.28 12.53 2.08
N LEU A 45 -7.05 12.40 2.60
CA LEU A 45 -6.23 13.51 3.08
C LEU A 45 -5.23 13.94 2.00
N ASN A 46 -5.10 15.25 1.82
CA ASN A 46 -4.03 15.83 1.01
C ASN A 46 -2.69 15.87 1.78
N GLU A 47 -1.60 16.24 1.11
CA GLU A 47 -0.25 16.26 1.70
C GLU A 47 -0.14 17.21 2.91
N GLN A 48 -0.82 18.37 2.86
CA GLN A 48 -0.84 19.34 3.96
C GLN A 48 -1.52 18.76 5.20
N GLN A 49 -2.67 18.11 5.02
CA GLN A 49 -3.42 17.45 6.08
C GLN A 49 -2.65 16.27 6.69
N LEU A 50 -1.92 15.51 5.87
CA LEU A 50 -1.04 14.45 6.35
C LEU A 50 0.11 15.00 7.20
N SER A 51 0.74 16.10 6.76
CA SER A 51 1.79 16.77 7.53
C SER A 51 1.27 17.30 8.86
N GLN A 52 0.11 17.98 8.84
CA GLN A 52 -0.57 18.46 10.05
C GLN A 52 -0.92 17.33 11.02
N LEU A 53 -1.45 16.22 10.51
CA LEU A 53 -1.75 15.03 11.31
C LEU A 53 -0.49 14.44 11.95
N SER A 54 0.59 14.32 11.17
CA SER A 54 1.87 13.78 11.64
C SER A 54 2.42 14.62 12.80
N GLN A 55 2.44 15.96 12.63
CA GLN A 55 2.91 16.89 13.66
C GLN A 55 2.07 16.77 14.93
N TYR A 56 0.74 16.75 14.80
CA TYR A 56 -0.14 16.63 15.95
C TYR A 56 0.07 15.32 16.72
N ILE A 57 0.21 14.20 16.02
CA ILE A 57 0.49 12.90 16.65
C ILE A 57 1.82 12.97 17.40
N HIS A 58 2.87 13.51 16.78
CA HIS A 58 4.17 13.63 17.42
C HIS A 58 4.09 14.41 18.75
N ASP A 59 3.44 15.57 18.73
CA ASP A 59 3.36 16.47 19.90
C ASP A 59 2.44 15.94 21.01
N ASN A 60 1.47 15.09 20.65
CA ASN A 60 0.45 14.60 21.57
C ASN A 60 0.57 13.10 21.89
N SER A 61 1.56 12.41 21.34
CA SER A 61 1.84 10.98 21.56
C SER A 61 2.34 10.70 22.98
N ILE A 62 3.16 11.59 23.54
CA ILE A 62 3.78 11.42 24.86
C ILE A 62 3.34 12.59 25.74
N LYS A 63 2.18 12.43 26.41
CA LYS A 63 1.70 13.42 27.39
C LYS A 63 2.14 13.02 28.79
N PRO A 64 2.67 13.96 29.61
CA PRO A 64 3.06 13.67 30.99
C PRO A 64 1.88 13.22 31.87
N LYS A 65 0.65 13.60 31.51
CA LYS A 65 -0.59 13.17 32.18
C LYS A 65 -1.17 11.85 31.64
N GLY A 66 -0.51 11.22 30.66
CA GLY A 66 -1.04 10.06 29.95
C GLY A 66 -2.28 10.37 29.10
N GLY A 67 -2.77 9.36 28.38
CA GLY A 67 -3.98 9.44 27.55
C GLY A 67 -3.81 8.82 26.17
N ARG A 68 -4.93 8.42 25.54
CA ARG A 68 -4.95 7.90 24.16
C ARG A 68 -5.46 8.98 23.21
N LEU A 69 -4.81 9.12 22.05
CA LEU A 69 -5.34 9.90 20.94
C LEU A 69 -6.63 9.25 20.42
N LYS A 70 -7.72 10.02 20.36
CA LYS A 70 -9.01 9.55 19.83
C LYS A 70 -9.15 9.99 18.38
N ALA A 71 -9.53 9.05 17.52
CA ALA A 71 -9.73 9.31 16.10
C ALA A 71 -10.74 10.45 15.84
N GLN A 72 -11.81 10.55 16.63
CA GLN A 72 -12.80 11.64 16.53
C GLN A 72 -12.16 13.03 16.70
N THR A 73 -11.24 13.16 17.66
CA THR A 73 -10.52 14.41 17.92
C THR A 73 -9.54 14.72 16.79
N LEU A 74 -8.91 13.69 16.21
CA LEU A 74 -8.04 13.86 15.03
C LEU A 74 -8.84 14.35 13.81
N VAL A 75 -10.00 13.77 13.55
CA VAL A 75 -10.86 14.19 12.43
C VAL A 75 -11.27 15.66 12.56
N ALA A 76 -11.70 16.09 13.75
CA ALA A 76 -12.07 17.49 14.00
C ALA A 76 -10.89 18.48 13.91
N TYR A 77 -9.65 18.01 14.03
CA TYR A 77 -8.45 18.84 13.99
C TYR A 77 -7.89 19.01 12.56
N ILE A 78 -8.08 18.01 11.69
CA ILE A 78 -7.52 17.96 10.32
C ILE A 78 -8.52 18.48 9.27
N THR A 79 -9.82 18.44 9.58
CA THR A 79 -10.91 18.92 8.70
C THR A 79 -11.06 20.43 8.82
#